data_AF-A0A9E1HYB0-F1
#
_entry.id   AF-A0A9E1HYB0-F1
#
_cell.length_a   1.000
_cell.length_b   1.000
_cell.length_c   1.000
_cell.angle_alpha   90.00
_cell.angle_beta   90.00
_cell.angle_gamma   90.00
#
_symmetry.space_group_name_H-M   'P 1'
#
loop_
_entity.id
_entity.type
_entity.pdbx_description
1 polymer ?
#
loop_
_entity_poly.entity_id
_entity_poly.type
_entity_poly.pdbx_seq_one_letter_code
_entity_poly.pdbx_strand_id
1 'polypeptide(L)'
;MLADYNYLLDNFFIVDEDTATSAEQLNAAEFLANDLTVKRDSQVPQILIYHSHTQETFADSREGVVEDSIVGVGNYLAEILTETYGYQVLHVTEEFDLAGGVLDRNKAYDYARPYIEQILKENPSIEVVIDLHRDGVAEDRHLVTEINGKPTAQIMFFNGLSYTASGGPVDYLPNPYIQDNLAFSFQMEYQAAQYYPDFYRGIYLSGLRYNLHLRKRAVLLEAGAQTNTVQEVKNAMEPFADILNRVLTGE
;
A
#
# COMPACT_ATOMS: atom_id res chain seq x y z
N MET A 1 23.78 -5.26 10.85
CA MET A 1 22.69 -6.10 10.33
C MET A 1 21.82 -5.29 9.39
N LEU A 2 21.13 -4.25 9.84
CA LEU A 2 20.34 -3.35 8.95
C LEU A 2 21.15 -2.53 7.93
N ALA A 3 22.47 -2.38 8.12
CA ALA A 3 23.36 -1.74 7.14
C ALA A 3 23.90 -2.71 6.06
N ASP A 4 23.53 -3.99 6.11
CA ASP A 4 23.95 -4.99 5.12
C ASP A 4 22.87 -5.15 4.05
N TYR A 5 23.21 -4.82 2.81
CA TYR A 5 22.30 -4.90 1.67
C TYR A 5 21.72 -6.30 1.47
N ASN A 6 22.52 -7.37 1.62
CA ASN A 6 22.03 -8.73 1.44
C ASN A 6 21.08 -9.11 2.57
N TYR A 7 21.34 -8.65 3.79
CA TYR A 7 20.41 -8.85 4.90
C TYR A 7 19.06 -8.18 4.61
N LEU A 8 19.04 -6.98 4.03
CA LEU A 8 17.80 -6.31 3.66
C LEU A 8 17.02 -7.09 2.59
N LEU A 9 17.70 -7.59 1.57
CA LEU A 9 17.06 -8.45 0.55
C LEU A 9 16.51 -9.75 1.15
N ASP A 10 17.27 -10.40 2.03
CA ASP A 10 16.88 -11.69 2.59
C ASP A 10 15.72 -11.60 3.60
N ASN A 11 15.43 -10.41 4.14
CA ASN A 11 14.49 -10.25 5.27
C ASN A 11 13.36 -9.24 5.03
N PHE A 12 13.49 -8.30 4.09
CA PHE A 12 12.53 -7.22 3.89
C PHE A 12 12.09 -7.03 2.44
N PHE A 13 12.98 -7.22 1.46
CA PHE A 13 12.70 -6.85 0.07
C PHE A 13 12.59 -8.04 -0.87
N ILE A 14 11.55 -8.06 -1.69
CA ILE A 14 11.38 -9.01 -2.78
C ILE A 14 11.57 -8.24 -4.09
N VAL A 15 12.59 -8.57 -4.86
CA VAL A 15 12.90 -7.88 -6.12
C VAL A 15 12.31 -8.67 -7.30
N ASP A 16 11.42 -8.04 -8.07
CA ASP A 16 10.90 -8.61 -9.32
C ASP A 16 12.05 -8.88 -10.30
N GLU A 17 11.90 -9.92 -11.13
CA GLU A 17 12.88 -10.27 -12.17
C GLU A 17 13.05 -9.16 -13.23
N ASP A 18 12.05 -8.30 -13.37
CA ASP A 18 12.02 -7.20 -14.33
C ASP A 18 12.81 -5.96 -13.89
N THR A 19 13.21 -5.90 -12.62
CA THR A 19 13.87 -4.74 -12.01
C THR A 19 15.18 -5.10 -11.30
N ALA A 20 15.88 -4.08 -10.84
CA ALA A 20 17.09 -4.23 -10.05
C ALA A 20 17.21 -3.07 -9.07
N THR A 21 17.93 -3.33 -7.99
CA THR A 21 18.20 -2.37 -6.93
C THR A 21 19.68 -2.41 -6.53
N SER A 22 20.09 -1.53 -5.62
CA SER A 22 21.48 -1.37 -5.20
C SER A 22 21.58 -1.05 -3.71
N ALA A 23 22.78 -1.22 -3.15
CA ALA A 23 23.07 -0.84 -1.77
C ALA A 23 22.97 0.67 -1.51
N GLU A 24 23.05 1.50 -2.55
CA GLU A 24 22.76 2.94 -2.45
C GLU A 24 21.25 3.19 -2.34
N GLN A 25 20.44 2.38 -3.02
CA GLN A 25 18.98 2.54 -3.01
C GLN A 25 18.34 1.95 -1.76
N LEU A 26 18.82 0.80 -1.26
CA LEU A 26 18.29 0.13 -0.07
C LEU A 26 19.22 0.34 1.13
N ASN A 27 18.95 1.40 1.90
CA ASN A 27 19.70 1.77 3.08
C ASN A 27 18.77 1.99 4.28
N ALA A 28 18.67 1.00 5.16
CA ALA A 28 17.77 1.07 6.30
C ALA A 28 18.10 2.22 7.28
N ALA A 29 19.37 2.63 7.41
CA ALA A 29 19.72 3.74 8.29
C ALA A 29 19.18 5.07 7.75
N GLU A 30 19.20 5.26 6.44
CA GLU A 30 18.60 6.43 5.78
C GLU A 30 17.08 6.37 5.83
N PHE A 31 16.49 5.19 5.60
CA PHE A 31 15.04 5.00 5.72
C PHE A 31 14.53 5.33 7.12
N LEU A 32 15.17 4.81 8.17
CA LEU A 32 14.79 5.06 9.57
C LEU A 32 15.07 6.51 10.03
N ALA A 33 15.97 7.23 9.36
CA ALA A 33 16.25 8.63 9.66
C ALA A 33 15.24 9.60 9.03
N ASN A 34 14.40 9.12 8.10
CA ASN A 34 13.39 9.95 7.44
C ASN A 34 12.24 10.25 8.42
N ASP A 35 11.98 11.53 8.66
CA ASP A 35 10.86 11.98 9.49
C ASP A 35 9.56 11.90 8.69
N LEU A 36 8.76 10.90 9.01
CA LEU A 36 7.48 10.63 8.35
C LEU A 36 6.28 11.17 9.13
N THR A 37 6.51 11.95 10.20
CA THR A 37 5.43 12.47 11.03
C THR A 37 4.45 13.32 10.22
N VAL A 38 3.17 13.19 10.57
CA VAL A 38 2.06 13.96 9.96
C VAL A 38 1.25 14.61 11.06
N LYS A 39 1.02 15.92 10.93
CA LYS A 39 0.18 16.65 11.87
C LYS A 39 -1.29 16.32 11.62
N ARG A 40 -1.96 15.79 12.62
CA ARG A 40 -3.42 15.60 12.60
C ARG A 40 -4.14 16.94 12.62
N ASP A 41 -5.15 17.07 11.77
CA ASP A 41 -6.06 18.21 11.71
C ASP A 41 -7.45 17.72 11.30
N SER A 42 -8.41 17.79 12.23
CA SER A 42 -9.77 17.31 11.98
C SER A 42 -10.56 18.13 10.96
N GLN A 43 -10.00 19.23 10.42
CA GLN A 43 -10.68 20.12 9.48
C GLN A 43 -10.34 19.83 8.01
N VAL A 44 -9.25 19.11 7.74
CA VAL A 44 -8.74 18.88 6.38
C VAL A 44 -8.21 17.45 6.26
N PRO A 45 -8.33 16.79 5.09
CA PRO A 45 -7.83 15.42 4.94
C PRO A 45 -6.30 15.37 4.94
N GLN A 46 -5.72 14.37 5.64
CA GLN A 46 -4.28 14.05 5.59
C GLN A 46 -3.99 12.78 4.78
N ILE A 47 -4.93 11.84 4.78
CA ILE A 47 -4.76 10.53 4.16
C ILE A 47 -5.77 10.40 3.02
N LEU A 48 -5.28 9.95 1.87
CA LEU A 48 -6.09 9.52 0.74
C LEU A 48 -6.02 8.00 0.62
N ILE A 49 -7.17 7.35 0.56
CA ILE A 49 -7.30 5.95 0.19
C ILE A 49 -7.99 5.90 -1.17
N TYR A 50 -7.45 5.13 -2.10
CA TYR A 50 -8.10 4.82 -3.36
C TYR A 50 -7.77 3.39 -3.77
N HIS A 51 -8.39 2.93 -4.86
CA HIS A 51 -8.22 1.58 -5.37
C HIS A 51 -8.09 1.63 -6.89
N SER A 52 -6.91 1.34 -7.43
CA SER A 52 -6.76 1.21 -8.89
C SER A 52 -7.62 0.05 -9.42
N HIS A 53 -7.92 -0.96 -8.61
CA HIS A 53 -8.73 -2.12 -9.00
C HIS A 53 -9.95 -2.32 -8.08
N THR A 54 -10.97 -1.48 -8.25
CA THR A 54 -12.19 -1.49 -7.41
C THR A 54 -12.96 -2.81 -7.43
N GLN A 55 -12.80 -3.60 -8.51
CA GLN A 55 -13.54 -4.85 -8.71
C GLN A 55 -12.85 -6.06 -8.04
N GLU A 56 -11.81 -5.84 -7.21
CA GLU A 56 -11.18 -6.90 -6.45
C GLU A 56 -12.08 -7.42 -5.33
N THR A 57 -12.39 -8.72 -5.42
CA THR A 57 -13.24 -9.47 -4.48
C THR A 57 -12.46 -10.62 -3.83
N PHE A 58 -13.09 -11.20 -2.80
CA PHE A 58 -12.60 -12.24 -1.90
C PHE A 58 -13.44 -13.52 -2.02
N ALA A 59 -13.03 -14.59 -1.35
CA ALA A 59 -13.60 -15.92 -1.51
C ALA A 59 -15.09 -16.02 -1.15
N ASP A 60 -15.55 -15.21 -0.20
CA ASP A 60 -16.94 -15.14 0.27
C ASP A 60 -17.68 -13.87 -0.16
N SER A 61 -17.12 -13.09 -1.08
CA SER A 61 -17.76 -11.87 -1.59
C SER A 61 -19.05 -12.20 -2.34
N ARG A 62 -20.13 -11.47 -2.01
CA ARG A 62 -21.38 -11.54 -2.77
C ARG A 62 -21.30 -10.67 -4.02
N GLU A 63 -21.79 -11.20 -5.14
CA GLU A 63 -21.80 -10.50 -6.43
C GLU A 63 -22.52 -9.14 -6.32
N GLY A 64 -21.85 -8.07 -6.75
CA GLY A 64 -22.39 -6.71 -6.73
C GLY A 64 -22.47 -6.04 -5.35
N VAL A 65 -21.95 -6.66 -4.29
CA VAL A 65 -21.94 -6.08 -2.94
C VAL A 65 -20.59 -5.41 -2.68
N VAL A 66 -20.58 -4.07 -2.70
CA VAL A 66 -19.36 -3.25 -2.54
C VAL A 66 -18.74 -3.40 -1.15
N GLU A 67 -19.56 -3.62 -0.12
CA GLU A 67 -19.08 -3.82 1.27
C GLU A 67 -18.23 -5.08 1.45
N ASP A 68 -18.34 -6.01 0.50
CA ASP A 68 -17.61 -7.27 0.43
C ASP A 68 -16.42 -7.21 -0.56
N SER A 69 -16.08 -6.05 -1.13
CA SER A 69 -14.93 -5.87 -2.04
C SER A 69 -13.77 -5.14 -1.35
N ILE A 70 -12.66 -4.92 -2.08
CA ILE A 70 -11.54 -4.12 -1.59
C ILE A 70 -11.95 -2.69 -1.20
N VAL A 71 -12.99 -2.14 -1.85
CA VAL A 71 -13.57 -0.84 -1.49
C VAL A 71 -14.22 -0.90 -0.12
N GLY A 72 -14.94 -1.98 0.19
CA GLY A 72 -15.51 -2.23 1.51
C GLY A 72 -14.44 -2.40 2.61
N VAL A 73 -13.27 -2.96 2.27
CA VAL A 73 -12.10 -3.00 3.16
C VAL A 73 -11.54 -1.58 3.36
N GLY A 74 -11.44 -0.78 2.30
CA GLY A 74 -11.03 0.62 2.36
C GLY A 74 -11.93 1.49 3.26
N ASN A 75 -13.25 1.27 3.21
CA ASN A 75 -14.20 1.92 4.12
C ASN A 75 -13.85 1.64 5.59
N TYR A 76 -13.56 0.37 5.91
CA TYR A 76 -13.24 -0.03 7.29
C TYR A 76 -11.89 0.55 7.75
N LEU A 77 -10.88 0.58 6.87
CA LEU A 77 -9.61 1.24 7.17
C LEU A 77 -9.80 2.74 7.42
N ALA A 78 -10.59 3.42 6.59
CA ALA A 78 -10.89 4.85 6.74
C ALA A 78 -11.60 5.13 8.08
N GLU A 79 -12.55 4.27 8.48
CA GLU A 79 -13.23 4.33 9.78
C GLU A 79 -12.24 4.24 10.94
N ILE A 80 -11.36 3.23 10.95
CA ILE A 80 -10.36 3.06 12.03
C ILE A 80 -9.44 4.29 12.13
N LEU A 81 -8.88 4.74 11.00
CA LEU A 81 -7.97 5.88 10.96
C LEU A 81 -8.64 7.18 11.44
N THR A 82 -9.93 7.34 11.16
CA THR A 82 -10.71 8.50 11.57
C THR A 82 -11.12 8.42 13.03
N GLU A 83 -11.78 7.34 13.44
CA GLU A 83 -12.41 7.22 14.75
C GLU A 83 -11.43 6.90 15.87
N THR A 84 -10.41 6.07 15.58
CA THR A 84 -9.44 5.63 16.58
C THR A 84 -8.23 6.56 16.63
N TYR A 85 -7.71 6.94 15.46
CA TYR A 85 -6.44 7.67 15.37
C TYR A 85 -6.60 9.16 15.05
N GLY A 86 -7.82 9.64 14.78
CA GLY A 86 -8.11 11.07 14.66
C GLY A 86 -7.54 11.74 13.39
N TYR A 87 -7.23 10.95 12.36
CA TYR A 87 -6.93 11.50 11.03
C TYR A 87 -8.22 11.87 10.31
N GLN A 88 -8.12 12.75 9.32
CA GLN A 88 -9.17 12.88 8.31
C GLN A 88 -8.76 12.16 7.03
N VAL A 89 -9.64 11.27 6.59
CA VAL A 89 -9.42 10.39 5.45
C VAL A 89 -10.35 10.78 4.32
N LEU A 90 -9.78 11.00 3.13
CA LEU A 90 -10.55 11.06 1.89
C LEU A 90 -10.48 9.67 1.26
N HIS A 91 -11.63 9.03 1.06
CA HIS A 91 -11.72 7.71 0.43
C HIS A 91 -12.38 7.82 -0.95
N VAL A 92 -11.65 7.42 -1.99
CA VAL A 92 -12.11 7.44 -3.37
C VAL A 92 -12.59 6.06 -3.76
N THR A 93 -13.86 5.97 -4.13
CA THR A 93 -14.54 4.72 -4.52
C THR A 93 -14.86 4.64 -6.02
N GLU A 94 -14.27 5.53 -6.82
CA GLU A 94 -14.48 5.58 -8.27
C GLU A 94 -13.90 4.36 -8.97
N GLU A 95 -14.63 3.83 -9.96
CA GLU A 95 -14.23 2.64 -10.71
C GLU A 95 -13.20 3.00 -11.79
N PHE A 96 -11.93 2.69 -11.52
CA PHE A 96 -10.84 2.93 -12.47
C PHE A 96 -10.49 1.72 -13.34
N ASP A 97 -10.98 0.52 -13.02
CA ASP A 97 -10.71 -0.70 -13.77
C ASP A 97 -11.86 -1.12 -14.70
N LEU A 98 -12.80 -0.21 -14.97
CA LEU A 98 -13.88 -0.38 -15.94
C LEU A 98 -13.85 0.68 -17.04
N ALA A 99 -13.94 0.25 -18.31
CA ALA A 99 -14.13 1.12 -19.47
C ALA A 99 -15.43 0.74 -20.18
N GLY A 100 -16.45 1.60 -20.06
CA GLY A 100 -17.77 1.33 -20.65
C GLY A 100 -18.46 0.10 -20.05
N GLY A 101 -18.21 -0.20 -18.77
CA GLY A 101 -18.77 -1.35 -18.06
C GLY A 101 -18.02 -2.67 -18.29
N VAL A 102 -16.88 -2.64 -18.97
CA VAL A 102 -16.02 -3.82 -19.21
C VAL A 102 -14.69 -3.63 -18.51
N LEU A 103 -14.15 -4.70 -17.89
CA LEU A 103 -12.85 -4.67 -17.22
C LEU A 103 -11.72 -4.22 -18.18
N ASP A 104 -11.00 -3.17 -17.80
CA ASP A 104 -9.78 -2.68 -18.47
C ASP A 104 -8.68 -2.40 -17.44
N ARG A 105 -8.32 -3.44 -16.66
CA ARG A 105 -7.34 -3.36 -15.56
C ARG A 105 -6.00 -2.78 -15.99
N ASN A 106 -5.56 -3.05 -17.22
CA ASN A 106 -4.28 -2.57 -17.74
C ASN A 106 -4.16 -1.05 -17.80
N LYS A 107 -5.30 -0.34 -17.92
CA LYS A 107 -5.32 1.14 -17.97
C LYS A 107 -5.78 1.77 -16.67
N ALA A 108 -6.01 0.99 -15.63
CA ALA A 108 -6.62 1.52 -14.42
C ALA A 108 -5.77 2.60 -13.74
N TYR A 109 -4.44 2.43 -13.72
CA TYR A 109 -3.53 3.47 -13.25
C TYR A 109 -3.58 4.76 -14.09
N ASP A 110 -3.75 4.65 -15.41
CA ASP A 110 -3.89 5.81 -16.29
C ASP A 110 -5.24 6.52 -16.12
N TYR A 111 -6.29 5.79 -15.77
CA TYR A 111 -7.61 6.34 -15.47
C TYR A 111 -7.64 6.99 -14.07
N ALA A 112 -7.03 6.36 -13.07
CA ALA A 112 -6.92 6.89 -11.72
C ALA A 112 -6.07 8.15 -11.65
N ARG A 113 -4.91 8.18 -12.33
CA ARG A 113 -3.91 9.25 -12.20
C ARG A 113 -4.49 10.67 -12.29
N PRO A 114 -5.18 11.09 -13.37
CA PRO A 114 -5.68 12.46 -13.48
C PRO A 114 -6.72 12.81 -12.40
N TYR A 115 -7.51 11.83 -11.95
CA TYR A 115 -8.50 12.02 -10.90
C TYR A 115 -7.82 12.27 -9.54
N ILE A 116 -6.83 11.43 -9.20
CA ILE A 116 -6.05 11.56 -7.97
C ILE A 116 -5.20 12.85 -7.98
N GLU A 117 -4.58 13.20 -9.10
CA GLU A 117 -3.84 14.47 -9.25
C GLU A 117 -4.73 15.69 -8.96
N GLN A 118 -5.99 15.68 -9.43
CA GLN A 118 -6.94 16.75 -9.16
C GLN A 118 -7.31 16.81 -7.68
N ILE A 119 -7.61 15.68 -7.03
CA ILE A 119 -7.88 15.62 -5.59
C ILE A 119 -6.70 16.18 -4.78
N LEU A 120 -5.48 15.75 -5.10
CA LEU A 120 -4.26 16.17 -4.42
C LEU A 120 -3.95 17.66 -4.62
N LYS A 121 -4.42 18.26 -5.71
CA LYS A 121 -4.34 19.70 -5.97
C LYS A 121 -5.37 20.48 -5.17
N GLU A 122 -6.59 19.96 -5.04
CA GLU A 122 -7.67 20.57 -4.26
C GLU A 122 -7.47 20.43 -2.75
N ASN A 123 -6.77 19.37 -2.33
CA ASN A 123 -6.53 19.02 -0.94
C ASN A 123 -5.02 18.91 -0.67
N PRO A 124 -4.28 20.04 -0.67
CA PRO A 124 -2.83 20.03 -0.47
C PRO A 124 -2.38 19.55 0.91
N SER A 125 -3.30 19.45 1.88
CA SER A 125 -3.07 18.84 3.19
C SER A 125 -2.89 17.32 3.15
N ILE A 126 -3.25 16.67 2.04
CA ILE A 126 -3.06 15.22 1.87
C ILE A 126 -1.56 14.93 1.70
N GLU A 127 -1.06 14.20 2.68
CA GLU A 127 0.35 13.88 2.89
C GLU A 127 0.66 12.40 2.69
N VAL A 128 -0.37 11.54 2.76
CA VAL A 128 -0.29 10.07 2.60
C VAL A 128 -1.28 9.62 1.53
N VAL A 129 -0.85 8.73 0.65
CA VAL A 129 -1.68 8.13 -0.41
C VAL A 129 -1.54 6.61 -0.35
N ILE A 130 -2.66 5.91 -0.21
CA ILE A 130 -2.72 4.45 -0.13
C ILE A 130 -3.54 3.95 -1.31
N ASP A 131 -2.89 3.18 -2.19
CA ASP A 131 -3.59 2.35 -3.18
C ASP A 131 -3.82 0.98 -2.54
N LEU A 132 -5.05 0.70 -2.14
CA LEU A 132 -5.39 -0.51 -1.39
C LEU A 132 -5.88 -1.60 -2.35
N HIS A 133 -5.18 -2.72 -2.36
CA HIS A 133 -5.38 -3.87 -3.22
C HIS A 133 -5.48 -5.17 -2.43
N ARG A 134 -5.81 -6.26 -3.13
CA ARG A 134 -5.56 -7.63 -2.69
C ARG A 134 -4.77 -8.41 -3.74
N ASP A 135 -3.85 -9.25 -3.26
CA ASP A 135 -2.90 -9.95 -4.11
C ASP A 135 -3.60 -10.97 -5.03
N GLY A 136 -2.92 -11.36 -6.11
CA GLY A 136 -3.32 -12.43 -7.02
C GLY A 136 -2.45 -13.66 -6.81
N VAL A 137 -2.96 -14.68 -6.13
CA VAL A 137 -2.18 -15.89 -5.80
C VAL A 137 -2.72 -17.17 -6.48
N ALA A 138 -2.03 -18.30 -6.33
CA ALA A 138 -2.59 -19.59 -6.72
C ALA A 138 -3.78 -19.98 -5.83
N GLU A 139 -4.77 -20.69 -6.37
CA GLU A 139 -6.02 -21.04 -5.68
C GLU A 139 -5.82 -21.85 -4.38
N ASP A 140 -4.71 -22.56 -4.23
CA ASP A 140 -4.36 -23.34 -3.04
C ASP A 140 -3.57 -22.53 -1.98
N ARG A 141 -3.24 -21.27 -2.27
CA ARG A 141 -2.52 -20.39 -1.36
C ARG A 141 -3.51 -19.54 -0.57
N HIS A 142 -3.50 -19.67 0.74
CA HIS A 142 -4.30 -18.87 1.68
C HIS A 142 -3.38 -18.03 2.57
N LEU A 143 -3.44 -16.71 2.45
CA LEU A 143 -2.53 -15.79 3.14
C LEU A 143 -3.14 -15.35 4.48
N VAL A 144 -3.07 -16.19 5.50
CA VAL A 144 -3.66 -15.92 6.81
C VAL A 144 -2.68 -16.19 7.94
N THR A 145 -2.77 -15.37 8.98
CA THR A 145 -2.12 -15.56 10.29
C THR A 145 -3.16 -15.34 11.41
N GLU A 146 -2.75 -15.39 12.67
CA GLU A 146 -3.60 -15.06 13.81
C GLU A 146 -3.06 -13.83 14.55
N ILE A 147 -3.85 -12.76 14.65
CA ILE A 147 -3.51 -11.56 15.42
C ILE A 147 -4.62 -11.33 16.46
N ASN A 148 -4.24 -11.23 17.74
CA ASN A 148 -5.17 -11.02 18.85
C ASN A 148 -6.35 -12.03 18.88
N GLY A 149 -6.09 -13.29 18.51
CA GLY A 149 -7.10 -14.36 18.48
C GLY A 149 -8.09 -14.27 17.32
N LYS A 150 -7.83 -13.41 16.32
CA LYS A 150 -8.61 -13.30 15.09
C LYS A 150 -7.80 -13.83 13.91
N PRO A 151 -8.40 -14.60 12.99
CA PRO A 151 -7.76 -14.91 11.71
C PRO A 151 -7.63 -13.62 10.90
N THR A 152 -6.42 -13.32 10.46
CA THR A 152 -6.05 -12.03 9.87
C THR A 152 -5.26 -12.27 8.60
N ALA A 153 -5.69 -11.63 7.51
CA ALA A 153 -4.97 -11.75 6.25
C ALA A 153 -3.57 -11.12 6.36
N GLN A 154 -2.56 -11.74 5.75
CA GLN A 154 -1.22 -11.16 5.72
C GLN A 154 -1.12 -10.05 4.67
N ILE A 155 -0.33 -9.02 4.95
CA ILE A 155 -0.13 -7.88 4.04
C ILE A 155 1.22 -7.92 3.32
N MET A 156 1.32 -7.23 2.19
CA MET A 156 2.58 -6.96 1.49
C MET A 156 2.60 -5.50 1.06
N PHE A 157 3.74 -4.84 1.23
CA PHE A 157 3.95 -3.51 0.68
C PHE A 157 4.50 -3.62 -0.73
N PHE A 158 4.20 -2.66 -1.59
CA PHE A 158 4.65 -2.67 -2.97
C PHE A 158 5.20 -1.30 -3.37
N ASN A 159 6.38 -1.31 -4.00
CA ASN A 159 7.04 -0.13 -4.54
C ASN A 159 7.43 -0.30 -6.01
N GLY A 160 7.33 0.82 -6.70
CA GLY A 160 7.72 0.99 -8.08
C GLY A 160 9.01 1.79 -8.22
N LEU A 161 10.05 1.19 -8.80
CA LEU A 161 11.38 1.79 -8.87
C LEU A 161 11.62 2.66 -10.10
N SER A 162 10.69 2.69 -11.07
CA SER A 162 10.89 3.36 -12.36
C SER A 162 12.22 2.95 -13.02
N TYR A 163 12.59 1.68 -12.92
CA TYR A 163 13.84 1.11 -13.39
C TYR A 163 13.62 -0.35 -13.80
N THR A 164 14.12 -0.76 -14.96
CA THR A 164 14.06 -2.15 -15.42
C THR A 164 15.46 -2.75 -15.51
N ALA A 165 15.61 -4.03 -15.19
CA ALA A 165 16.88 -4.75 -15.27
C ALA A 165 17.44 -4.77 -16.72
N SER A 166 16.56 -4.79 -17.72
CA SER A 166 16.93 -4.84 -19.13
C SER A 166 17.20 -3.47 -19.76
N GLY A 167 16.52 -2.42 -19.30
CA GLY A 167 16.50 -1.10 -19.93
C GLY A 167 17.07 0.04 -19.09
N GLY A 168 17.34 -0.18 -17.81
CA GLY A 168 17.74 0.88 -16.89
C GLY A 168 16.55 1.80 -16.53
N PRO A 169 16.79 3.10 -16.28
CA PRO A 169 15.74 4.05 -15.89
C PRO A 169 14.57 4.12 -16.90
N VAL A 170 13.34 4.19 -16.37
CA VAL A 170 12.10 4.31 -17.16
C VAL A 170 11.74 5.80 -17.29
N ASP A 171 12.42 6.51 -18.18
CA ASP A 171 12.35 7.97 -18.30
C ASP A 171 10.94 8.53 -18.59
N TYR A 172 10.05 7.73 -19.20
CA TYR A 172 8.68 8.13 -19.51
C TYR A 172 7.71 7.94 -18.33
N LEU A 173 8.13 7.26 -17.26
CA LEU A 173 7.38 7.10 -16.02
C LEU A 173 8.27 7.47 -14.82
N PRO A 174 8.73 8.73 -14.71
CA PRO A 174 9.58 9.13 -13.60
C PRO A 174 8.81 9.05 -12.28
N ASN A 175 9.53 8.67 -11.22
CA ASN A 175 9.10 8.81 -9.84
C ASN A 175 10.16 9.60 -9.06
N PRO A 176 9.90 10.88 -8.69
CA PRO A 176 10.84 11.68 -7.91
C PRO A 176 10.87 11.29 -6.42
N TYR A 177 10.00 10.39 -5.98
CA TYR A 177 9.78 10.04 -4.57
C TYR A 177 10.18 8.60 -4.23
N ILE A 178 10.95 7.90 -5.08
CA ILE A 178 11.34 6.50 -4.86
C ILE A 178 11.94 6.30 -3.46
N GLN A 179 12.88 7.14 -3.05
CA GLN A 179 13.51 7.05 -1.73
C GLN A 179 12.54 7.33 -0.59
N ASP A 180 11.62 8.29 -0.77
CA ASP A 180 10.60 8.60 0.23
C ASP A 180 9.58 7.43 0.36
N ASN A 181 9.16 6.82 -0.76
CA ASN A 181 8.22 5.69 -0.77
C ASN A 181 8.84 4.42 -0.16
N LEU A 182 10.12 4.15 -0.48
CA LEU A 182 10.89 3.07 0.14
C LEU A 182 11.05 3.27 1.64
N ALA A 183 11.38 4.49 2.09
CA ALA A 183 11.47 4.79 3.52
C ALA A 183 10.12 4.57 4.22
N PHE A 184 9.02 4.99 3.60
CA PHE A 184 7.69 4.86 4.19
C PHE A 184 7.26 3.40 4.37
N SER A 185 7.34 2.60 3.30
CA SER A 185 7.04 1.16 3.35
C SER A 185 8.00 0.39 4.28
N PHE A 186 9.29 0.73 4.28
CA PHE A 186 10.27 0.12 5.18
C PHE A 186 9.98 0.40 6.64
N GLN A 187 9.66 1.64 7.02
CA GLN A 187 9.29 1.96 8.40
C GLN A 187 8.01 1.25 8.82
N MET A 188 7.01 1.14 7.94
CA MET A 188 5.79 0.37 8.24
C MET A 188 6.08 -1.12 8.43
N GLU A 189 6.87 -1.74 7.56
CA GLU A 189 7.25 -3.14 7.72
C GLU A 189 8.10 -3.38 8.98
N TYR A 190 9.02 -2.46 9.28
CA TYR A 190 9.81 -2.53 10.49
C TYR A 190 8.93 -2.49 11.75
N GLN A 191 7.94 -1.60 11.79
CA GLN A 191 6.92 -1.56 12.85
C GLN A 191 6.09 -2.85 12.89
N ALA A 192 5.67 -3.39 11.72
CA ALA A 192 4.98 -4.67 11.65
C ALA A 192 5.81 -5.80 12.28
N ALA A 193 7.11 -5.87 11.97
CA ALA A 193 8.02 -6.85 12.54
C ALA A 193 8.16 -6.75 14.07
N GLN A 194 8.06 -5.54 14.64
CA GLN A 194 8.14 -5.34 16.09
C GLN A 194 6.84 -5.69 16.82
N TYR A 195 5.69 -5.29 16.27
CA TYR A 195 4.40 -5.32 16.99
C TYR A 195 3.46 -6.44 16.56
N TYR A 196 3.60 -6.91 15.31
CA TYR A 196 2.73 -7.90 14.69
C TYR A 196 3.58 -8.91 13.89
N PRO A 197 4.41 -9.72 14.55
CA PRO A 197 5.19 -10.76 13.87
C PRO A 197 4.24 -11.66 13.05
N ASP A 198 4.72 -12.12 11.90
CA ASP A 198 3.98 -12.93 10.92
C ASP A 198 2.81 -12.23 10.18
N PHE A 199 2.59 -10.93 10.41
CA PHE A 199 1.54 -10.16 9.72
C PHE A 199 1.92 -9.75 8.28
N TYR A 200 3.21 -9.55 8.00
CA TYR A 200 3.71 -9.02 6.73
C TYR A 200 4.46 -10.07 5.92
N ARG A 201 4.54 -9.86 4.60
CA ARG A 201 5.20 -10.77 3.64
C ARG A 201 6.41 -10.16 2.95
N GLY A 202 6.77 -8.91 3.25
CA GLY A 202 7.85 -8.18 2.63
C GLY A 202 7.39 -6.95 1.83
N ILE A 203 8.37 -6.25 1.28
CA ILE A 203 8.24 -5.11 0.36
C ILE A 203 8.61 -5.58 -1.04
N TYR A 204 7.62 -5.70 -1.92
CA TYR A 204 7.81 -6.03 -3.31
C TYR A 204 8.31 -4.84 -4.11
N LEU A 205 9.34 -5.02 -4.93
CA LEU A 205 9.92 -4.00 -5.79
C LEU A 205 9.70 -4.39 -7.25
N SER A 206 9.01 -3.53 -8.00
CA SER A 206 8.74 -3.71 -9.43
C SER A 206 9.26 -2.55 -10.27
N GLY A 207 9.47 -2.77 -11.57
CA GLY A 207 10.12 -1.79 -12.44
C GLY A 207 9.29 -0.55 -12.80
N LEU A 208 7.95 -0.60 -12.77
CA LEU A 208 7.08 0.54 -13.11
C LEU A 208 6.64 1.32 -11.88
N ARG A 209 6.03 2.51 -12.03
CA ARG A 209 5.79 3.45 -10.90
C ARG A 209 4.46 3.32 -10.16
N TYR A 210 3.45 2.65 -10.73
CA TYR A 210 2.13 2.39 -10.09
C TYR A 210 1.50 3.59 -9.36
N ASN A 211 1.54 4.78 -9.97
CA ASN A 211 1.10 6.04 -9.36
C ASN A 211 1.78 6.46 -8.03
N LEU A 212 2.82 5.78 -7.56
CA LEU A 212 3.55 6.12 -6.33
C LEU A 212 4.28 7.48 -6.40
N HIS A 213 4.56 7.97 -7.61
CA HIS A 213 5.06 9.33 -7.85
C HIS A 213 4.14 10.47 -7.42
N LEU A 214 2.90 10.21 -6.99
CA LEU A 214 1.93 11.26 -6.65
C LEU A 214 2.21 11.92 -5.29
N ARG A 215 2.84 11.20 -4.35
CA ARG A 215 3.24 11.72 -3.02
C ARG A 215 4.47 11.01 -2.47
N LYS A 216 5.17 11.69 -1.56
CA LYS A 216 6.32 11.15 -0.82
C LYS A 216 5.96 9.94 0.05
N ARG A 217 4.81 9.98 0.72
CA ARG A 217 4.27 8.88 1.51
C ARG A 217 3.15 8.17 0.73
N ALA A 218 3.46 7.80 -0.51
CA ALA A 218 2.58 6.94 -1.31
C ALA A 218 2.98 5.47 -1.11
N VAL A 219 2.00 4.59 -1.00
CA VAL A 219 2.20 3.15 -0.87
C VAL A 219 1.09 2.39 -1.60
N LEU A 220 1.45 1.27 -2.23
CA LEU A 220 0.50 0.25 -2.63
C LEU A 220 0.54 -0.85 -1.57
N LEU A 221 -0.62 -1.21 -1.04
CA LEU A 221 -0.78 -2.24 -0.02
C LEU A 221 -1.60 -3.40 -0.57
N GLU A 222 -1.01 -4.59 -0.58
CA GLU A 222 -1.70 -5.84 -0.89
C GLU A 222 -2.21 -6.48 0.39
N ALA A 223 -3.52 -6.42 0.63
CA ALA A 223 -4.18 -6.95 1.82
C ALA A 223 -4.81 -8.32 1.55
N GLY A 224 -4.11 -9.39 1.94
CA GLY A 224 -4.51 -10.75 1.63
C GLY A 224 -4.48 -11.03 0.12
N ALA A 225 -5.32 -11.97 -0.32
CA ALA A 225 -5.50 -12.35 -1.72
C ALA A 225 -6.95 -12.74 -2.00
N GLN A 226 -7.27 -13.11 -3.25
CA GLN A 226 -8.63 -13.50 -3.65
C GLN A 226 -9.15 -14.76 -2.93
N THR A 227 -8.26 -15.56 -2.34
CA THR A 227 -8.57 -16.78 -1.58
C THR A 227 -8.96 -16.49 -0.12
N ASN A 228 -8.64 -15.30 0.40
CA ASN A 228 -9.03 -14.88 1.74
C ASN A 228 -10.53 -14.59 1.83
N THR A 229 -11.07 -14.58 3.06
CA THR A 229 -12.42 -14.07 3.33
C THR A 229 -12.41 -12.55 3.53
N VAL A 230 -13.55 -11.90 3.29
CA VAL A 230 -13.74 -10.45 3.56
C VAL A 230 -13.37 -10.11 5.01
N GLN A 231 -13.75 -10.97 5.96
CA GLN A 231 -13.50 -10.71 7.38
C GLN A 231 -12.02 -10.82 7.74
N GLU A 232 -11.28 -11.79 7.19
CA GLU A 232 -9.83 -11.91 7.40
C GLU A 232 -9.10 -10.65 6.93
N VAL A 233 -9.50 -10.08 5.80
CA VAL A 233 -8.89 -8.87 5.24
C VAL A 233 -9.30 -7.62 6.00
N LYS A 234 -10.56 -7.52 6.46
CA LYS A 234 -10.96 -6.46 7.40
C LYS A 234 -10.18 -6.53 8.70
N ASN A 235 -9.96 -7.72 9.25
CA ASN A 235 -9.14 -7.89 10.46
C ASN A 235 -7.69 -7.41 10.27
N ALA A 236 -7.17 -7.43 9.04
CA ALA A 236 -5.83 -6.91 8.71
C ALA A 236 -5.75 -5.37 8.78
N MET A 237 -6.87 -4.67 8.63
CA MET A 237 -6.88 -3.20 8.70
C MET A 237 -6.65 -2.69 10.11
N GLU A 238 -6.98 -3.47 11.16
CA GLU A 238 -6.70 -3.13 12.55
C GLU A 238 -5.18 -2.96 12.84
N PRO A 239 -4.33 -4.00 12.67
CA PRO A 239 -2.89 -3.86 12.87
C PRO A 239 -2.23 -2.94 11.84
N PHE A 240 -2.70 -2.91 10.58
CA PHE A 240 -2.18 -1.97 9.59
C PHE A 240 -2.40 -0.51 10.00
N ALA A 241 -3.59 -0.16 10.50
CA ALA A 241 -3.86 1.20 10.97
C ALA A 241 -2.98 1.58 12.17
N ASP A 242 -2.70 0.63 13.09
CA ASP A 242 -1.76 0.87 14.20
C ASP A 242 -0.34 1.12 13.71
N ILE A 243 0.17 0.26 12.81
CA ILE A 243 1.48 0.40 12.18
C ILE A 243 1.60 1.76 11.48
N LEU A 244 0.62 2.10 10.65
CA LEU A 244 0.60 3.38 9.94
C LEU A 244 0.63 4.54 10.93
N ASN A 245 -0.21 4.49 11.97
CA ASN A 245 -0.26 5.52 12.99
C ASN A 245 1.10 5.70 13.70
N ARG A 246 1.79 4.61 14.09
CA ARG A 246 3.11 4.64 14.73
C ARG A 246 4.13 5.38 13.86
N VAL A 247 4.19 5.03 12.57
CA VAL A 247 5.08 5.70 11.63
C VAL A 247 4.76 7.20 11.51
N LEU A 248 3.47 7.54 11.42
CA LEU A 248 3.03 8.94 11.29
C LEU A 248 3.11 9.73 12.61
N THR A 249 3.35 9.09 13.76
CA THR A 249 3.65 9.74 15.04
C THR A 249 5.13 9.74 15.41
N GLY A 250 5.98 9.05 14.64
CA GLY A 250 7.41 8.95 14.90
C GLY A 250 7.74 8.03 16.10
N GLU A 251 6.91 7.02 16.34
CA GLU A 251 7.17 5.94 17.31
C GLU A 251 8.18 4.91 16.80
#